data_AF-A0A8J7IBM0-F1
#
_entry.id   AF-A0A8J7IBM0-F1
#
_cell.length_a   1.000
_cell.length_b   1.000
_cell.length_c   1.000
_cell.angle_alpha   90.00
_cell.angle_beta   90.00
_cell.angle_gamma   90.00
#
_symmetry.space_group_name_H-M   'P 1'
#
loop_
_entity.id
_entity.type
_entity.pdbx_description
1 polymer ?
#
loop_
_entity_poly.entity_id
_entity_poly.type
_entity_poly.pdbx_seq_one_letter_code
_entity_poly.pdbx_strand_id
1 'polypeptide(L)'
;MMSTLEAQTPEWTALPDAVDPVTATMSPGTYLRKRREASGLSMQDVAQALRPKWKIAAINMMVSHLAELENDEGHVLGVVVRNIAAAFPMDANVYNALVELR
;
A
#
# COMPACT_ATOMS: atom_id res chain seq x y z
N MET A 1 -31.70 -6.63 -62.39
CA MET A 1 -31.89 -7.07 -60.99
C MET A 1 -30.67 -6.61 -60.22
N MET A 2 -30.75 -5.46 -59.54
CA MET A 2 -29.63 -4.91 -58.76
C MET A 2 -29.77 -5.37 -57.31
N SER A 3 -28.80 -6.16 -56.83
CA SER A 3 -28.69 -6.53 -55.42
C SER A 3 -28.21 -5.34 -54.60
N THR A 4 -29.04 -4.92 -53.66
CA THR A 4 -28.70 -3.97 -52.60
C THR A 4 -27.68 -4.63 -51.68
N LEU A 5 -26.43 -4.16 -51.70
CA LEU A 5 -25.45 -4.47 -50.66
C LEU A 5 -25.86 -3.71 -49.39
N GLU A 6 -26.38 -4.43 -48.40
CA GLU A 6 -26.57 -3.90 -47.05
C GLU A 6 -25.19 -3.55 -46.46
N ALA A 7 -25.00 -2.27 -46.13
CA ALA A 7 -23.82 -1.80 -45.44
C ALA A 7 -23.81 -2.41 -44.03
N GLN A 8 -22.89 -3.34 -43.79
CA GLN A 8 -22.59 -3.82 -42.44
C GLN A 8 -22.01 -2.65 -41.65
N THR A 9 -22.79 -2.11 -40.72
CA THR A 9 -22.30 -1.25 -39.63
C THR A 9 -21.20 -2.03 -38.89
N PRO A 10 -19.98 -1.50 -38.75
CA PRO A 10 -18.99 -2.15 -37.91
C PRO A 10 -19.54 -2.16 -36.48
N GLU A 11 -19.72 -3.36 -35.93
CA GLU A 11 -19.86 -3.59 -34.50
C GLU A 11 -18.66 -2.87 -33.84
N TRP A 12 -18.93 -1.70 -33.26
CA TRP A 12 -18.03 -1.11 -32.30
C TRP A 12 -17.92 -2.14 -31.19
N THR A 13 -16.85 -2.93 -31.23
CA THR A 13 -16.42 -3.78 -30.14
C THR A 13 -16.48 -2.90 -28.90
N ALA A 14 -17.47 -3.14 -28.04
CA ALA A 14 -17.51 -2.52 -26.73
C ALA A 14 -16.15 -2.80 -26.11
N LEU A 15 -15.34 -1.75 -25.93
CA LEU A 15 -14.09 -1.87 -25.20
C LEU A 15 -14.45 -2.53 -23.88
N PRO A 16 -13.80 -3.66 -23.51
CA PRO A 16 -14.08 -4.30 -22.23
C PRO A 16 -13.94 -3.23 -21.15
N ASP A 17 -15.01 -3.10 -20.36
CA ASP A 17 -15.25 -2.13 -19.31
C ASP A 17 -14.05 -1.22 -19.05
N ALA A 18 -14.19 0.05 -19.46
CA ALA A 18 -13.28 1.11 -19.08
C ALA A 18 -12.95 0.93 -17.60
N VAL A 19 -11.73 0.48 -17.33
CA VAL A 19 -11.20 0.38 -15.97
C VAL A 19 -11.41 1.75 -15.38
N ASP A 20 -12.32 1.85 -14.42
CA ASP A 20 -12.64 3.11 -13.77
C ASP A 20 -11.31 3.76 -13.36
N PRO A 21 -10.99 4.97 -13.84
CA PRO A 21 -9.74 5.65 -13.49
C PRO A 21 -9.78 6.20 -12.06
N VAL A 22 -10.54 5.55 -11.17
CA VAL A 22 -10.15 5.42 -9.77
C VAL A 22 -8.92 4.52 -9.73
N THR A 23 -7.81 5.04 -10.27
CA THR A 23 -6.45 4.64 -9.92
C THR A 23 -6.45 4.32 -8.44
N ALA A 24 -6.31 3.04 -8.08
CA ALA A 24 -6.25 2.61 -6.69
C ALA A 24 -5.13 3.40 -6.02
N THR A 25 -5.51 4.49 -5.33
CA THR A 25 -4.55 5.34 -4.65
C THR A 25 -3.99 4.48 -3.54
N MET A 26 -2.70 4.17 -3.63
CA MET A 26 -2.06 3.28 -2.68
C MET A 26 -2.25 3.84 -1.28
N SER A 27 -2.84 3.06 -0.37
CA SER A 27 -2.97 3.51 1.02
C SER A 27 -1.60 3.57 1.71
N PRO A 28 -1.43 4.40 2.76
CA PRO A 28 -0.23 4.40 3.60
C PRO A 28 0.15 3.00 4.10
N GLY A 29 -0.82 2.25 4.63
CA GLY A 29 -0.61 0.89 5.13
C GLY A 29 -0.16 -0.07 4.03
N THR A 30 -0.79 0.01 2.85
CA THR A 30 -0.36 -0.77 1.67
C THR A 30 1.05 -0.42 1.24
N TYR A 31 1.43 0.87 1.27
CA TYR A 31 2.79 1.30 0.96
C TYR A 31 3.80 0.70 1.94
N LEU A 32 3.55 0.78 3.25
CA LEU A 32 4.45 0.19 4.26
C LEU A 32 4.63 -1.32 4.05
N ARG A 33 3.51 -2.04 3.87
CA ARG A 33 3.52 -3.49 3.63
C ARG A 33 4.39 -3.84 2.42
N LYS A 34 4.15 -3.18 1.28
CA LYS A 34 4.90 -3.42 0.04
C LYS A 34 6.40 -3.12 0.20
N ARG A 35 6.76 -2.06 0.92
CA ARG A 35 8.17 -1.71 1.17
C ARG A 35 8.86 -2.71 2.11
N ARG A 36 8.17 -3.17 3.15
CA ARG A 36 8.67 -4.21 4.04
C ARG A 36 8.88 -5.53 3.30
N GLU A 37 7.88 -5.97 2.52
CA GLU A 37 7.94 -7.21 1.73
C GLU A 37 9.04 -7.16 0.66
N ALA A 38 9.19 -6.03 -0.04
CA ALA A 38 10.29 -5.82 -0.99
C ALA A 38 11.67 -5.86 -0.33
N SER A 39 11.76 -5.61 0.98
CA SER A 39 12.98 -5.73 1.78
C SER A 39 13.20 -7.15 2.32
N GLY A 40 12.28 -8.08 2.07
CA GLY A 40 12.35 -9.47 2.55
C GLY A 40 12.15 -9.62 4.06
N LEU A 41 11.56 -8.62 4.72
CA LEU A 41 11.42 -8.61 6.18
C LEU A 41 10.04 -9.08 6.63
N SER A 42 10.00 -9.88 7.68
CA SER A 42 8.75 -10.15 8.40
C SER A 42 8.37 -8.99 9.31
N MET A 43 7.10 -8.91 9.73
CA MET A 43 6.69 -7.95 10.77
C MET A 43 7.49 -8.15 12.07
N GLN A 44 7.90 -9.39 12.36
CA GLN A 44 8.65 -9.71 13.56
C GLN A 44 10.09 -9.18 13.50
N ASP A 45 10.72 -9.21 12.32
CA ASP A 45 12.03 -8.60 12.10
C ASP A 45 11.98 -7.07 12.28
N VAL A 46 10.95 -6.44 11.73
CA VAL A 46 10.73 -5.00 11.88
C VAL A 46 10.44 -4.64 13.34
N ALA A 47 9.56 -5.38 14.02
CA ALA A 47 9.28 -5.19 15.44
C ALA A 47 10.54 -5.34 16.31
N GLN A 48 11.40 -6.29 15.97
CA GLN A 48 12.68 -6.52 16.63
C GLN A 48 13.66 -5.35 16.42
N ALA A 49 13.64 -4.71 15.25
CA ALA A 49 14.44 -3.52 14.96
C ALA A 49 13.92 -2.26 15.68
N LEU A 50 12.60 -2.14 15.83
CA LEU A 50 11.94 -0.97 16.44
C LEU A 50 11.91 -1.01 17.97
N ARG A 51 11.99 -2.19 18.58
CA ARG A 51 11.87 -2.30 20.05
C ARG A 51 13.06 -1.65 20.76
N PRO A 52 12.84 -1.04 21.94
CA PRO A 52 13.92 -0.74 22.85
C PRO A 52 14.62 -2.04 23.27
N LYS A 53 15.96 -2.10 23.17
CA LYS A 53 16.77 -3.32 23.41
C LYS A 53 16.53 -4.00 24.77
N TRP A 54 16.01 -3.28 25.74
CA TRP A 54 15.74 -3.72 27.11
C TRP A 54 14.31 -4.26 27.35
N LYS A 55 13.42 -4.27 26.34
CA LYS A 55 12.03 -4.77 26.45
C LYS A 55 11.74 -5.92 25.48
N ILE A 56 12.14 -7.14 25.86
CA ILE A 56 11.87 -8.33 25.04
C ILE A 56 10.37 -8.64 24.91
N ALA A 57 9.62 -8.44 26.00
CA ALA A 57 8.17 -8.66 26.02
C ALA A 57 7.37 -7.70 25.10
N ALA A 58 7.99 -6.65 24.55
CA ALA A 58 7.30 -5.67 23.70
C ALA A 58 7.17 -6.08 22.23
N ILE A 59 7.78 -7.20 21.79
CA ILE A 59 7.75 -7.61 20.37
C ILE A 59 6.30 -7.83 19.89
N ASN A 60 5.51 -8.61 20.61
CA ASN A 60 4.15 -8.95 20.16
C ASN A 60 3.26 -7.71 20.06
N MET A 61 3.37 -6.79 21.02
CA MET A 61 2.68 -5.49 20.99
C MET A 61 3.10 -4.68 19.76
N MET A 62 4.40 -4.67 19.43
CA MET A 62 4.91 -3.95 18.27
C MET A 62 4.47 -4.60 16.95
N VAL A 63 4.39 -5.94 16.89
CA VAL A 63 3.85 -6.66 15.73
C VAL A 63 2.37 -6.31 15.54
N SER A 64 1.57 -6.31 16.60
CA SER A 64 0.15 -5.90 16.52
C SER A 64 0.02 -4.47 16.04
N HIS A 65 0.83 -3.55 16.57
CA HIS A 65 0.80 -2.15 16.13
C HIS A 65 1.23 -1.99 14.67
N LEU A 66 2.27 -2.70 14.21
CA LEU A 66 2.66 -2.72 12.80
C LEU A 66 1.55 -3.27 11.91
N ALA A 67 0.81 -4.28 12.37
CA ALA A 67 -0.33 -4.83 11.63
C ALA A 67 -1.47 -3.81 11.50
N GLU A 68 -1.81 -3.09 12.58
CA GLU A 68 -2.77 -1.99 12.56
C GLU A 68 -2.35 -0.91 11.55
N LEU A 69 -1.07 -0.55 11.52
CA LEU A 69 -0.55 0.43 10.56
C LEU A 69 -0.63 -0.08 9.12
N GLU A 70 -0.27 -1.34 8.86
CA GLU A 70 -0.34 -1.93 7.51
C GLU A 70 -1.77 -2.17 7.03
N ASN A 71 -2.74 -2.30 7.94
CA ASN A 71 -4.17 -2.37 7.64
C ASN A 71 -4.86 -1.01 7.65
N ASP A 72 -4.11 0.06 7.87
CA ASP A 72 -4.63 1.43 7.94
C ASP A 72 -5.66 1.67 9.07
N GLU A 73 -5.55 0.90 10.16
CA GLU A 73 -6.42 0.95 11.34
C GLU A 73 -5.80 1.77 12.50
N GLY A 74 -4.50 2.04 12.45
CA GLY A 74 -3.76 2.77 13.48
C GLY A 74 -3.50 4.24 13.15
N HIS A 75 -3.43 5.08 14.20
CA HIS A 75 -2.94 6.46 14.06
C HIS A 75 -1.42 6.50 14.04
N VAL A 76 -0.86 7.23 13.07
CA VAL A 76 0.58 7.34 12.88
C VAL A 76 1.08 8.67 13.41
N LEU A 77 1.90 8.65 14.46
CA LEU A 77 2.64 9.83 14.89
C LEU A 77 3.90 10.00 14.04
N GLY A 78 4.29 11.23 13.70
CA GLY A 78 5.48 11.48 12.86
C GLY A 78 6.80 10.91 13.41
N VAL A 79 6.91 10.69 14.73
CA VAL A 79 8.05 9.98 15.36
C VAL A 79 8.09 8.50 14.95
N VAL A 80 6.94 7.86 14.79
CA VAL A 80 6.80 6.45 14.39
C VAL A 80 7.29 6.27 12.96
N VAL A 81 6.95 7.20 12.04
CA VAL A 81 7.41 7.17 10.64
C VAL A 81 8.93 7.17 10.54
N ARG A 82 9.62 8.02 11.30
CA ARG A 82 11.08 8.06 11.30
C ARG A 82 11.71 6.75 11.77
N ASN A 83 11.14 6.13 12.79
CA ASN A 83 11.64 4.86 13.31
C ASN A 83 11.41 3.73 12.30
N ILE A 84 10.24 3.68 11.65
CA ILE A 84 9.94 2.69 10.60
C ILE A 84 10.88 2.88 9.40
N ALA A 85 11.13 4.12 8.97
CA ALA A 85 12.06 4.42 7.89
C ALA A 85 13.52 4.03 8.21
N ALA A 86 13.88 3.94 9.50
CA ALA A 86 15.17 3.40 9.93
C ALA A 86 15.22 1.86 9.96
N ALA A 87 14.06 1.19 10.00
CA ALA A 87 13.98 -0.28 10.04
C ALA A 87 14.11 -0.92 8.65
N PHE A 88 13.67 -0.24 7.59
CA PHE A 88 13.81 -0.72 6.21
C PHE A 88 13.73 0.42 5.18
N PRO A 89 14.26 0.22 3.95
CA PRO A 89 14.23 1.24 2.91
C PRO A 89 12.81 1.67 2.51
N MET A 90 12.43 2.90 2.82
CA MET A 90 11.21 3.56 2.35
C MET A 90 11.43 5.06 2.20
N ASP A 91 10.57 5.71 1.40
CA ASP A 91 10.56 7.16 1.25
C ASP A 91 9.53 7.76 2.22
N ALA A 92 10.02 8.47 3.23
CA ALA A 92 9.18 9.10 4.25
C ALA A 92 8.31 10.23 3.68
N ASN A 93 8.74 10.92 2.62
CA ASN A 93 7.95 11.98 2.00
C ASN A 93 6.77 11.39 1.23
N VAL A 94 6.99 10.29 0.50
CA VAL A 94 5.90 9.55 -0.17
C VAL A 94 4.90 9.06 0.88
N TYR A 95 5.37 8.45 1.97
CA TYR A 95 4.49 7.99 3.03
C TYR A 95 3.67 9.12 3.66
N ASN A 96 4.31 10.25 4.00
CA ASN A 96 3.61 11.40 4.57
C ASN A 96 2.57 11.98 3.61
N ALA A 97 2.90 12.10 2.32
CA ALA A 97 1.94 12.55 1.31
C ALA A 97 0.73 11.61 1.23
N LEU A 98 0.91 10.29 1.36
CA LEU A 98 -0.21 9.34 1.40
C LEU A 98 -1.06 9.49 2.67
N VAL A 99 -0.45 9.82 3.81
CA VAL A 99 -1.17 10.08 5.06
C VAL A 99 -1.98 11.38 4.98
N GLU A 100 -1.43 12.42 4.35
CA GLU A 100 -2.10 13.72 4.16
C GLU A 100 -3.31 13.65 3.21
N LEU A 101 -3.40 12.61 2.37
CA LEU A 101 -4.53 12.38 1.46
C LEU A 101 -5.73 11.68 2.13
N ARG A 102 -5.66 11.36 3.42
CA ARG A 102 -6.71 10.66 4.17
C ARG A 102 -7.59 11.58 5.00
#